data_AF-A0A2D7LXD8-F1
#
_entry.id   AF-A0A2D7LXD8-F1
#
_cell.length_a   1.000
_cell.length_b   1.000
_cell.length_c   1.000
_cell.angle_alpha   90.00
_cell.angle_beta   90.00
_cell.angle_gamma   90.00
#
_symmetry.space_group_name_H-M   'P 1'
#
loop_
_entity.id
_entity.type
_entity.pdbx_description
1 polymer ?
#
loop_
_entity_poly.entity_id
_entity_poly.type
_entity_poly.pdbx_seq_one_letter_code
_entity_poly.pdbx_strand_id
1 'polypeptide(L)' 'QDWLKKVGIKPMQIYPGSPWENGYNERLNGTLRKELLNAEWFHTTSHGREESLYYGWGL' A
#
# COMPACT_ATOMS: atom_id res chain seq x y z
N GLN A 1 17.20 -2.10 10.36
CA GLN A 1 16.86 -0.68 10.14
C GLN A 1 17.92 0.07 9.34
N ASP A 2 19.03 -0.57 8.95
CA ASP A 2 20.16 0.16 8.39
C ASP A 2 19.86 0.82 7.05
N TRP A 3 18.94 0.26 6.26
CA TRP A 3 18.50 0.90 5.02
C TRP A 3 17.78 2.23 5.29
N LEU A 4 16.86 2.29 6.27
CA LEU A 4 16.16 3.52 6.68
C LEU A 4 17.15 4.59 7.12
N LYS A 5 18.16 4.19 7.91
CA LYS A 5 19.25 5.09 8.33
C LYS A 5 20.06 5.61 7.14
N LYS A 6 20.38 4.73 6.17
CA LYS A 6 21.10 5.11 4.93
C LYS A 6 20.32 6.14 4.11
N VAL A 7 19.00 6.08 4.10
CA VAL A 7 18.14 7.04 3.35
C VAL A 7 17.62 8.20 4.22
N GLY A 8 18.04 8.31 5.47
CA GLY A 8 17.66 9.41 6.38
C GLY A 8 16.21 9.35 6.87
N ILE A 9 15.51 8.22 6.73
CA ILE A 9 14.13 8.06 7.18
C ILE A 9 14.10 7.61 8.64
N LYS A 10 13.34 8.33 9.47
CA LYS A 10 13.05 7.93 10.85
C LYS A 10 11.81 7.01 10.87
N PRO A 11 11.93 5.76 11.33
CA PRO A 11 10.78 4.87 11.43
C PRO A 11 9.79 5.38 12.47
N MET A 12 8.50 5.29 12.15
CA MET A 12 7.42 5.36 13.12
C MET A 12 7.19 3.96 13.69
N GLN A 13 7.16 3.85 15.01
CA GLN A 13 6.89 2.58 15.67
C GLN A 13 5.38 2.31 15.66
N ILE A 14 5.00 1.09 15.33
CA ILE A 14 3.63 0.57 15.50
C ILE A 14 3.71 -0.50 16.59
N TYR A 15 2.96 -0.31 17.66
CA TYR A 15 2.94 -1.22 18.78
C TYR A 15 2.02 -2.42 18.48
N PRO A 16 2.39 -3.63 18.95
CA PRO A 16 1.50 -4.78 18.86
C PRO A 16 0.17 -4.51 19.55
N GLY A 17 -0.94 -4.77 18.86
CA GLY A 17 -2.29 -4.52 19.39
C GLY A 17 -2.78 -3.09 19.26
N SER A 18 -2.10 -2.22 18.52
CA SER A 18 -2.46 -0.80 18.32
C SER A 18 -2.90 -0.50 16.87
N PRO A 19 -4.08 -0.99 16.42
CA PRO A 19 -4.54 -0.83 15.04
C PRO A 19 -4.69 0.63 14.59
N TRP A 20 -5.00 1.55 15.51
CA TRP A 20 -5.11 2.98 15.21
C TRP A 20 -3.81 3.63 14.73
N GLU A 21 -2.65 3.05 15.02
CA GLU A 21 -1.35 3.56 14.56
C GLU A 21 -1.07 3.22 13.09
N ASN A 22 -1.83 2.29 12.49
CA ASN A 22 -1.68 1.86 11.10
C ASN A 22 -2.85 2.29 10.19
N GLY A 23 -3.68 3.23 10.65
CA GLY A 23 -4.94 3.58 9.99
C GLY A 23 -4.80 4.03 8.52
N TYR A 24 -3.69 4.66 8.15
CA TYR A 24 -3.45 5.06 6.76
C TYR A 24 -3.30 3.85 5.81
N ASN A 25 -2.46 2.88 6.18
CA ASN A 25 -2.27 1.67 5.37
C ASN A 25 -3.53 0.81 5.36
N GLU A 26 -4.26 0.74 6.47
CA GLU A 26 -5.54 0.02 6.52
C GLU A 26 -6.57 0.64 5.56
N ARG A 27 -6.70 1.96 5.55
CA ARG A 27 -7.55 2.69 4.60
C ARG A 27 -7.10 2.49 3.16
N LEU A 28 -5.79 2.58 2.90
CA LEU A 28 -5.22 2.33 1.57
C LEU A 28 -5.60 0.93 1.08
N ASN A 29 -5.36 -0.10 1.89
CA ASN A 29 -5.64 -1.49 1.54
C ASN A 29 -7.14 -1.74 1.30
N GLY A 30 -8.00 -1.15 2.14
CA GLY A 30 -9.45 -1.23 1.94
C GLY A 30 -9.89 -0.58 0.63
N THR A 31 -9.33 0.57 0.29
CA THR A 31 -9.66 1.31 -0.93
C THR A 31 -9.12 0.60 -2.17
N LEU A 32 -7.85 0.19 -2.17
CA LEU A 32 -7.22 -0.57 -3.25
C LEU A 32 -8.02 -1.85 -3.56
N ARG A 33 -8.48 -2.56 -2.52
CA ARG A 33 -9.31 -3.75 -2.72
C ARG A 33 -10.64 -3.42 -3.38
N LYS A 34 -11.31 -2.37 -2.92
CA LYS A 34 -12.65 -2.00 -3.39
C LYS A 34 -12.62 -1.45 -4.82
N GLU A 35 -11.69 -0.55 -5.10
CA GLU A 35 -11.67 0.24 -6.33
C GLU A 35 -10.89 -0.44 -7.46
N LEU A 36 -9.90 -1.28 -7.14
CA LEU A 36 -9.08 -1.97 -8.15
C LEU A 36 -9.36 -3.48 -8.17
N LEU A 37 -9.08 -4.17 -7.05
CA LEU A 37 -9.06 -5.65 -7.05
C LEU A 37 -10.45 -6.31 -7.18
N ASN A 38 -11.51 -5.63 -6.73
CA ASN A 38 -12.89 -6.12 -6.89
C ASN A 38 -13.53 -5.64 -8.19
N ALA A 39 -12.96 -4.64 -8.87
CA ALA A 39 -13.50 -4.08 -10.10
C ALA A 39 -13.06 -4.89 -11.33
N GLU A 40 -11.83 -5.43 -11.30
CA GLU A 40 -11.21 -6.06 -12.47
C GLU A 40 -10.52 -7.37 -12.13
N TRP A 41 -10.54 -8.30 -13.08
CA TRP A 41 -9.80 -9.56 -12.97
C TRP A 41 -8.48 -9.46 -13.71
N PHE A 42 -7.37 -9.58 -12.99
CA PHE A 42 -6.04 -9.48 -13.57
C PHE A 42 -5.58 -10.82 -14.14
N HIS A 43 -5.36 -10.87 -15.45
CA HIS A 43 -4.79 -12.06 -16.11
C HIS A 43 -3.27 -12.17 -15.94
N THR A 44 -2.58 -11.06 -15.66
CA THR A 44 -1.14 -11.00 -15.41
C THR A 44 -0.79 -9.91 -14.40
N THR A 45 0.37 -10.04 -13.75
CA THR A 45 0.88 -9.02 -12.81
C THR A 45 1.20 -7.69 -13.51
N SER A 46 1.63 -7.72 -14.78
CA SER A 46 1.91 -6.50 -15.54
C SER A 46 0.66 -5.67 -15.76
N HIS A 47 -0.46 -6.31 -16.11
CA HIS A 47 -1.76 -5.65 -16.28
C HIS A 47 -2.21 -5.01 -14.96
N GLY A 48 -2.12 -5.73 -13.84
CA GLY A 48 -2.48 -5.14 -12.53
C GLY A 48 -1.59 -3.97 -12.11
N ARG A 49 -0.33 -3.94 -12.54
CA ARG A 49 0.58 -2.81 -12.29
C ARG A 49 0.25 -1.61 -13.17
N GLU A 50 -0.11 -1.84 -14.44
CA GLU A 50 -0.51 -0.79 -15.37
C GLU A 50 -1.80 -0.10 -14.93
N GLU A 51 -2.82 -0.89 -14.57
CA GLU A 51 -4.09 -0.38 -14.05
C GLU A 51 -3.91 0.40 -12.74
N SER A 52 -3.05 -0.10 -11.84
CA SER A 52 -2.68 0.63 -10.61
C SER A 52 -2.05 1.99 -10.91
N LEU A 53 -1.15 2.08 -11.91
CA LEU A 53 -0.53 3.34 -12.32
C LEU A 53 -1.54 4.28 -13.01
N TYR A 54 -2.41 3.74 -13.86
CA TYR A 54 -3.41 4.51 -14.60
C TYR A 54 -4.40 5.20 -13.66
N TYR A 55 -4.88 4.51 -12.63
CA TYR A 55 -5.79 5.07 -11.64
C TYR A 55 -5.10 5.83 -10.49
N GLY A 56 -3.78 6.02 -10.54
CA GLY A 56 -3.03 6.82 -9.56
C GLY A 56 -2.78 6.12 -8.22
N TRP A 57 -2.79 4.79 -8.18
CA TRP A 57 -2.45 3.95 -7.02
C TRP A 57 -0.97 3.56 -6.95
N GLY A 58 -0.13 4.06 -7.87
CA GLY A 58 1.31 3.83 -7.86
C GLY A 58 1.99 4.51 -6.67
N LEU A 59 2.48 3.70 -5.73
CA LEU A 59 3.43 4.11 -4.67
C LEU A 59 4.86 4.13 -5.20
#